data_AF-A0A9E5RXE5-F1
#
_entry.id   AF-A0A9E5RXE5-F1
#
_cell.length_a   1.000
_cell.length_b   1.000
_cell.length_c   1.000
_cell.angle_alpha   90.00
_cell.angle_beta   90.00
_cell.angle_gamma   90.00
#
_symmetry.space_group_name_H-M   'P 1'
#
loop_
_entity.id
_entity.type
_entity.pdbx_description
1 polymer ?
#
loop_
_entity_poly.entity_id
_entity_poly.type
_entity_poly.pdbx_seq_one_letter_code
_entity_poly.pdbx_strand_id
1 'polypeptide(L)'
;MEVIGYGRVSTEEQSDDEGALVKQLRRLREAGATRIFYDIGKRTNDKREGINQAIAYIESRPPSAIAKLLFLRLDRLSASPVLFYRLLEVCRRQKVLLEALDDNFDVESVGGEFSADIRVALAKHEVKMISLRVRKDLETREKAGKPPFFPPFGYKIAGETYDRYEKDDTPLVCLLDGKRELSVVEVARMRVDAFFEAGTCRAAVKRLNQIFGITRTTLVASKDKASYMVTAEAEISNELWEQSKKTKRIFSNRLAITSTGLQNWLTNPVLAGGTPRGVTYPGKKNYKPRRLAGVQWDTHPDQAIMTIQERDRILEMFSTNARNRWVADTPKVSNVFSGLVRCANCGSSCSIQGSRFVKRENRLQSWFQCNFYRSEKLCHNKTMITDTKVEKQLIPYLVAEAERLSAIAREELPMEEPQAVIEMRKQMHQLELIPNPNSAILRAIEDLQSQIIDTKAGETNRWKENLISQERVVNSFSDSAFWESIKLPADKKRLISQIVREIRVFEGKLVEVILR
;
A
#
# COMPACT_ATOMS: atom_id res chain seq x y z
N MET A 1 11.41 52.45 17.64
CA MET A 1 11.03 51.10 18.12
C MET A 1 10.41 50.35 16.95
N GLU A 2 10.75 49.09 16.77
CA GLU A 2 10.24 48.25 15.68
C GLU A 2 8.80 47.81 15.97
N VAL A 3 7.94 47.71 14.95
CA VAL A 3 6.59 47.13 15.08
C VAL A 3 6.57 45.86 14.26
N ILE A 4 6.21 44.74 14.88
CA ILE A 4 6.16 43.44 14.22
C ILE A 4 4.71 43.00 14.02
N GLY A 5 4.45 42.18 13.01
CA GLY A 5 3.12 41.66 12.69
C GLY A 5 3.10 40.14 12.70
N TYR A 6 1.94 39.53 12.99
CA TYR A 6 1.71 38.11 12.85
C TYR A 6 0.39 37.81 12.12
N GLY A 7 0.49 37.07 11.00
CA GLY A 7 -0.66 36.62 10.20
C GLY A 7 -0.83 35.10 10.22
N ARG A 8 -2.07 34.62 10.13
CA ARG A 8 -2.34 33.18 10.07
C ARG A 8 -3.58 32.88 9.23
N VAL A 9 -3.40 31.98 8.26
CA VAL A 9 -4.49 31.39 7.48
C VAL A 9 -4.56 29.89 7.66
N SER A 10 -5.78 29.37 7.68
CA SER A 10 -5.97 27.92 7.58
C SER A 10 -5.70 27.47 6.14
N THR A 11 -5.29 26.21 5.96
CA THR A 11 -5.13 25.65 4.61
C THR A 11 -6.45 25.58 3.83
N GLU A 12 -7.59 25.56 4.53
CA GLU A 12 -8.93 25.54 3.94
C GLU A 12 -9.32 26.95 3.47
N GLU A 13 -9.14 27.96 4.31
CA GLU A 13 -9.39 29.36 3.97
C GLU A 13 -8.54 29.84 2.78
N GLN A 14 -7.30 29.35 2.68
CA GLN A 14 -6.42 29.64 1.54
C GLN A 14 -6.87 28.95 0.25
N SER A 15 -7.63 27.85 0.35
CA SER A 15 -8.17 27.15 -0.82
C SER A 15 -9.45 27.81 -1.34
N ASP A 16 -10.24 28.39 -0.44
CA ASP A 16 -11.49 29.06 -0.77
C ASP A 16 -11.26 30.51 -1.24
N ASP A 17 -10.25 31.21 -0.70
CA ASP A 17 -9.84 32.55 -1.12
C ASP A 17 -8.31 32.59 -1.30
N GLU A 18 -7.87 32.49 -2.56
CA GLU A 18 -6.45 32.45 -2.93
C GLU A 18 -5.66 33.69 -2.41
N GLY A 19 -6.35 34.78 -2.05
CA GLY A 19 -5.77 36.01 -1.51
C GLY A 19 -5.92 36.21 0.01
N ALA A 20 -6.45 35.25 0.77
CA ALA A 20 -6.79 35.45 2.18
C ALA A 20 -5.61 35.94 3.03
N LEU A 21 -4.44 35.29 2.92
CA LEU A 21 -3.24 35.69 3.68
C LEU A 21 -2.71 37.05 3.24
N VAL A 22 -2.76 37.33 1.95
CA VAL A 22 -2.29 38.60 1.35
C VAL A 22 -3.05 39.78 1.95
N LYS A 23 -4.38 39.64 2.03
CA LYS A 23 -5.25 40.62 2.67
C LYS A 23 -4.84 40.84 4.14
N GLN A 24 -4.55 39.77 4.89
CA GLN A 24 -4.10 39.89 6.28
C GLN A 24 -2.76 40.63 6.40
N LEU A 25 -1.76 40.27 5.57
CA LEU A 25 -0.44 40.86 5.61
C LEU A 25 -0.45 42.34 5.21
N ARG A 26 -1.26 42.72 4.21
CA ARG A 26 -1.45 44.13 3.82
C ARG A 26 -2.04 44.95 4.95
N ARG A 27 -3.08 44.46 5.62
CA ARG A 27 -3.68 45.13 6.80
C ARG A 27 -2.67 45.32 7.93
N LEU A 28 -1.82 44.32 8.18
CA LEU A 28 -0.74 44.44 9.18
C LEU A 28 0.32 45.47 8.76
N ARG A 29 0.65 45.53 7.48
CA ARG A 29 1.60 46.50 6.93
C ARG A 29 1.06 47.93 7.02
N GLU A 30 -0.19 48.14 6.64
CA GLU A 30 -0.91 49.40 6.73
C GLU A 30 -1.03 49.90 8.18
N ALA A 31 -1.16 48.97 9.13
CA ALA A 31 -1.13 49.26 10.57
C ALA A 31 0.29 49.57 11.13
N GLY A 32 1.33 49.53 10.28
CA GLY A 32 2.69 49.94 10.64
C GLY A 32 3.68 48.81 10.94
N ALA A 33 3.32 47.54 10.71
CA ALA A 33 4.25 46.43 10.95
C ALA A 33 5.41 46.44 9.94
N THR A 34 6.63 46.64 10.41
CA THR A 34 7.87 46.64 9.60
C THR A 34 8.35 45.23 9.27
N ARG A 35 8.05 44.26 10.12
CA ARG A 35 8.41 42.84 9.94
C ARG A 35 7.23 41.95 10.27
N ILE A 36 6.82 41.12 9.33
CA ILE A 36 5.60 40.31 9.48
C ILE A 36 5.95 38.84 9.44
N PHE A 37 5.62 38.11 10.49
CA PHE A 37 5.70 36.66 10.56
C PHE A 37 4.38 36.02 10.17
N TYR A 38 4.38 34.84 9.58
CA TYR A 38 3.13 34.17 9.21
C TYR A 38 3.19 32.65 9.29
N ASP A 39 2.03 32.03 9.50
CA ASP A 39 1.85 30.58 9.42
C ASP A 39 0.71 30.20 8.48
N ILE A 40 0.94 29.16 7.68
CA ILE A 40 -0.06 28.50 6.84
C ILE A 40 -0.18 27.06 7.33
N GLY A 41 -1.34 26.68 7.88
CA GLY A 41 -1.47 25.35 8.44
C GLY A 41 -2.87 24.99 8.92
N LYS A 42 -3.10 23.70 9.13
CA LYS A 42 -4.37 23.21 9.70
C LYS A 42 -4.58 23.77 11.11
N ARG A 43 -5.84 24.07 11.46
CA ARG A 43 -6.26 24.57 12.79
C ARG A 43 -5.81 23.66 13.95
N THR A 44 -5.63 22.37 13.66
CA THR A 44 -5.24 21.29 14.59
C THR A 44 -3.73 21.06 14.73
N ASN A 45 -2.88 21.77 13.97
CA ASN A 45 -1.43 21.62 14.08
C ASN A 45 -0.82 22.69 14.99
N ASP A 46 -0.14 22.24 16.05
CA ASP A 46 0.56 23.10 17.01
C ASP A 46 2.03 23.36 16.64
N LYS A 47 2.58 22.64 15.65
CA LYS A 47 3.92 22.89 15.11
C LYS A 47 3.88 24.05 14.12
N ARG A 48 4.04 25.26 14.66
CA ARG A 48 3.94 26.53 13.92
C ARG A 48 5.30 27.21 13.90
N GLU A 49 5.91 27.30 12.72
CA GLU A 49 7.29 27.79 12.58
C GLU A 49 7.34 29.32 12.58
N GLY A 50 6.34 30.00 12.02
CA GLY A 50 6.29 31.46 11.93
C GLY A 50 6.17 32.14 13.30
N ILE A 51 5.24 31.72 14.14
CA ILE A 51 5.10 32.29 15.50
C ILE A 51 6.29 31.94 16.41
N ASN A 52 6.89 30.76 16.26
CA ASN A 52 8.09 30.41 17.02
C ASN A 52 9.30 31.26 16.58
N GLN A 53 9.40 31.61 15.29
CA GLN A 53 10.38 32.58 14.80
C GLN A 53 10.11 33.97 15.36
N ALA A 54 8.84 34.41 15.44
CA ALA A 54 8.48 35.68 16.07
C ALA A 54 8.89 35.73 17.54
N ILE A 55 8.60 34.67 18.31
CA ILE A 55 9.01 34.56 19.72
C ILE A 55 10.54 34.63 19.84
N ALA A 56 11.27 33.80 19.08
CA ALA A 56 12.74 33.80 19.12
C ALA A 56 13.33 35.16 18.71
N TYR A 57 12.69 35.84 17.75
CA TYR A 57 13.08 37.19 17.33
C TYR A 57 12.94 38.20 18.47
N ILE A 58 11.78 38.21 19.15
CA ILE A 58 11.55 39.08 20.30
C ILE A 58 12.54 38.78 21.42
N GLU A 59 12.82 37.50 21.69
CA GLU A 59 13.81 37.08 22.71
C GLU A 59 15.23 37.54 22.39
N SER A 60 15.63 37.55 21.11
CA SER A 60 16.97 37.94 20.67
C SER A 60 17.26 39.44 20.73
N ARG A 61 16.24 40.27 20.93
CA ARG A 61 16.35 41.73 20.95
C ARG A 61 16.45 42.26 22.38
N PRO A 62 17.10 43.42 22.58
CA PRO A 62 17.13 44.05 23.89
C PRO A 62 15.73 44.56 24.28
N PRO A 63 15.44 44.69 25.59
CA PRO A 63 14.15 45.20 26.07
C PRO A 63 13.82 46.56 25.45
N SER A 64 12.55 46.78 25.12
CA SER A 64 12.02 47.99 24.47
C SER A 64 12.52 48.27 23.04
N ALA A 65 13.26 47.35 22.40
CA ALA A 65 13.62 47.49 20.98
C ALA A 65 12.40 47.38 20.05
N ILE A 66 11.45 46.54 20.42
CA ILE A 66 10.19 46.30 19.72
C ILE A 66 9.08 46.97 20.54
N ALA A 67 8.31 47.87 19.92
CA ALA A 67 7.21 48.56 20.60
C ALA A 67 5.96 47.68 20.68
N LYS A 68 5.58 47.06 19.56
CA LYS A 68 4.29 46.39 19.41
C LYS A 68 4.38 45.13 18.55
N LEU A 69 3.57 44.13 18.90
CA LEU A 69 3.25 42.98 18.06
C LEU A 69 1.77 43.05 17.66
N LEU A 70 1.55 43.31 16.36
CA LEU A 70 0.23 43.42 15.73
C LEU A 70 -0.25 42.06 15.24
N PHE A 71 -1.52 41.76 15.47
CA PHE A 71 -2.21 40.61 14.89
C PHE A 71 -3.68 40.97 14.62
N LEU A 72 -4.41 40.18 13.84
CA LEU A 72 -5.80 40.53 13.53
C LEU A 72 -6.74 40.22 14.70
N ARG A 73 -6.76 38.95 15.14
CA ARG A 73 -7.66 38.43 16.18
C ARG A 73 -6.96 37.39 17.06
N LEU A 74 -7.43 37.23 18.29
CA LEU A 74 -6.82 36.30 19.26
C LEU A 74 -6.88 34.84 18.81
N ASP A 75 -7.98 34.42 18.17
CA ASP A 75 -8.14 33.06 17.62
C ASP A 75 -7.15 32.77 16.48
N ARG A 76 -6.57 33.82 15.88
CA ARG A 76 -5.58 33.76 14.80
C ARG A 76 -4.14 33.79 15.30
N LEU A 77 -3.90 34.31 16.51
CA LEU A 77 -2.59 34.32 17.16
C LEU A 77 -2.16 32.89 17.58
N SER A 78 -2.97 32.20 18.39
CA SER A 78 -2.68 30.82 18.78
C SER A 78 -3.94 30.05 19.13
N ALA A 79 -4.01 28.77 18.70
CA ALA A 79 -5.01 27.82 19.20
C ALA A 79 -4.45 26.95 20.35
N SER A 80 -3.16 27.11 20.65
CA SER A 80 -2.45 26.41 21.71
C SER A 80 -2.27 27.35 22.91
N PRO A 81 -2.87 27.04 24.07
CA PRO A 81 -2.67 27.80 25.30
C PRO A 81 -1.19 27.92 25.67
N VAL A 82 -0.42 26.83 25.51
CA VAL A 82 1.01 26.79 25.84
C VAL A 82 1.80 27.82 25.02
N LEU A 83 1.51 27.91 23.72
CA LEU A 83 2.20 28.84 22.84
C LEU A 83 1.78 30.30 23.09
N PHE A 84 0.52 30.51 23.48
CA PHE A 84 0.01 31.82 23.86
C PHE A 84 0.68 32.35 25.13
N TYR A 85 0.75 31.54 26.20
CA TYR A 85 1.44 31.94 27.43
C TYR A 85 2.93 32.20 27.21
N ARG A 86 3.59 31.35 26.41
CA ARG A 86 5.01 31.57 26.06
C ARG A 86 5.21 32.91 25.34
N LEU A 87 4.32 33.26 24.41
CA LEU A 87 4.38 34.56 23.74
C LEU A 87 4.15 35.71 24.71
N LEU A 88 3.16 35.59 25.61
CA LEU A 88 2.87 36.61 26.63
C LEU A 88 4.04 36.86 27.56
N GLU A 89 4.67 35.79 28.07
CA GLU A 89 5.82 35.88 28.96
C GLU A 89 6.99 36.62 28.29
N VAL A 90 7.28 36.27 27.03
CA VAL A 90 8.34 36.91 26.24
C VAL A 90 8.03 38.37 25.97
N CYS A 91 6.79 38.71 25.63
CA CYS A 91 6.37 40.09 25.40
C CYS A 91 6.45 40.93 26.68
N ARG A 92 5.99 40.40 27.82
CA ARG A 92 6.09 41.06 29.14
C ARG A 92 7.55 41.32 29.51
N ARG A 93 8.42 40.31 29.37
CA ARG A 93 9.86 40.44 29.67
C ARG A 93 10.57 41.48 28.82
N GLN A 94 10.20 41.58 27.54
CA GLN A 94 10.82 42.51 26.57
C GLN A 94 10.10 43.85 26.43
N LYS A 95 9.04 44.10 27.22
CA LYS A 95 8.19 45.29 27.17
C LYS A 95 7.56 45.55 25.79
N VAL A 96 7.05 44.50 25.16
CA VAL A 96 6.36 44.55 23.87
C VAL A 96 4.84 44.54 24.10
N LEU A 97 4.14 45.54 23.55
CA LEU A 97 2.68 45.60 23.62
C LEU A 97 2.04 44.64 22.59
N LEU A 98 1.02 43.90 23.01
CA LEU A 98 0.21 43.06 22.12
C LEU A 98 -1.03 43.85 21.69
N GLU A 99 -1.24 44.00 20.38
CA GLU A 99 -2.37 44.76 19.85
C GLU A 99 -3.07 43.98 18.73
N ALA A 100 -4.38 43.78 18.90
CA ALA A 100 -5.24 43.17 17.89
C ALA A 100 -5.93 44.26 17.06
N LEU A 101 -5.97 44.09 15.73
CA LEU A 101 -6.56 45.08 14.81
C LEU A 101 -8.09 45.01 14.77
N ASP A 102 -8.67 43.81 14.93
CA ASP A 102 -10.13 43.60 14.86
C ASP A 102 -10.79 43.50 16.24
N ASP A 103 -10.00 43.20 17.28
CA ASP A 103 -10.46 43.01 18.65
C ASP A 103 -9.79 44.03 19.58
N ASN A 104 -10.54 44.81 20.33
CA ASN A 104 -9.94 45.60 21.42
C ASN A 104 -9.61 44.64 22.57
N PHE A 105 -8.32 44.36 22.76
CA PHE A 105 -7.83 43.37 23.73
C PHE A 105 -6.77 44.02 24.62
N ASP A 106 -7.08 44.13 25.92
CA ASP A 106 -6.13 44.54 26.95
C ASP A 106 -5.64 43.26 27.67
N VAL A 107 -4.34 42.95 27.66
CA VAL A 107 -3.75 41.81 28.40
C VAL A 107 -3.07 42.24 29.70
N GLU A 108 -3.03 43.54 29.97
CA GLU A 108 -2.34 44.10 31.14
C GLU A 108 -3.25 44.09 32.37
N SER A 109 -4.57 44.16 32.17
CA SER A 109 -5.54 43.99 33.24
C SER A 109 -5.84 42.52 33.58
N VAL A 110 -6.10 42.24 34.86
CA VAL A 110 -6.51 40.91 35.36
C VAL A 110 -7.77 40.40 34.64
N GLY A 111 -8.72 41.29 34.34
CA GLY A 111 -9.94 40.94 33.57
C GLY A 111 -9.65 40.65 32.10
N GLY A 112 -8.66 41.35 31.53
CA GLY A 112 -8.13 41.14 30.19
C GLY A 112 -7.51 39.77 30.01
N GLU A 113 -6.58 39.40 30.89
CA GLU A 113 -5.91 38.08 30.90
C GLU A 113 -6.94 36.93 31.01
N PHE A 114 -7.91 37.05 31.91
CA PHE A 114 -9.00 36.08 32.05
C PHE A 114 -9.85 35.94 30.77
N SER A 115 -10.16 37.06 30.10
CA SER A 115 -10.91 37.07 28.84
C SER A 115 -10.14 36.37 27.71
N ALA A 116 -8.81 36.53 27.64
CA ALA A 116 -7.98 35.78 26.70
C ALA A 116 -8.08 34.28 26.93
N ASP A 117 -7.93 33.85 28.19
CA ASP A 117 -7.91 32.45 28.56
C ASP A 117 -9.22 31.75 28.20
N ILE A 118 -10.35 32.39 28.48
CA ILE A 118 -11.67 31.90 28.06
C ILE A 118 -11.74 31.77 26.54
N ARG A 119 -11.30 32.79 25.78
CA ARG A 119 -11.39 32.77 24.31
C ARG A 119 -10.52 31.69 23.69
N VAL A 120 -9.30 31.50 24.18
CA VAL A 120 -8.40 30.42 23.71
C VAL A 120 -9.00 29.05 24.05
N ALA A 121 -9.56 28.90 25.26
CA ALA A 121 -10.25 27.67 25.66
C ALA A 121 -11.48 27.39 24.79
N LEU A 122 -12.30 28.41 24.47
CA LEU A 122 -13.46 28.31 23.59
C LEU A 122 -13.07 27.93 22.16
N ALA A 123 -12.03 28.54 21.59
CA ALA A 123 -11.54 28.20 20.26
C ALA A 123 -11.05 26.74 20.18
N LYS A 124 -10.35 26.26 21.22
CA LYS A 124 -9.93 24.86 21.32
C LYS A 124 -11.13 23.92 21.48
N HIS A 125 -12.11 24.32 22.28
CA HIS A 125 -13.36 23.57 22.48
C HIS A 125 -14.15 23.46 21.17
N GLU A 126 -14.30 24.54 20.42
CA GLU A 126 -15.00 24.57 19.13
C GLU A 126 -14.39 23.56 18.14
N VAL A 127 -13.06 23.58 17.95
CA VAL A 127 -12.37 22.64 17.06
C VAL A 127 -12.58 21.19 17.49
N LYS A 128 -12.53 20.93 18.81
CA LYS A 128 -12.78 19.60 19.36
C LYS A 128 -14.24 19.18 19.17
N MET A 129 -15.19 20.09 19.37
CA MET A 129 -16.62 19.85 19.18
C MET A 129 -16.97 19.59 17.71
N ILE A 130 -16.38 20.31 16.76
CA ILE A 130 -16.53 20.02 15.33
C ILE A 130 -16.03 18.60 15.03
N SER A 131 -14.86 18.24 15.55
CA SER A 131 -14.30 16.89 15.37
C SER A 131 -15.19 15.79 15.97
N LEU A 132 -15.75 16.05 17.16
CA LEU A 132 -16.70 15.13 17.81
C LEU A 132 -18.01 15.02 17.04
N ARG A 133 -18.53 16.14 16.50
CA ARG A 133 -19.75 16.16 15.68
C ARG A 133 -19.57 15.35 14.41
N VAL A 134 -18.51 15.59 13.65
CA VAL A 134 -18.18 14.82 12.42
C VAL A 134 -18.04 13.33 12.74
N ARG A 135 -17.38 12.99 13.86
CA ARG A 135 -17.25 11.58 14.28
C ARG A 135 -18.60 10.96 14.62
N LYS A 136 -19.46 11.65 15.38
CA LYS A 136 -20.79 11.17 15.74
C LYS A 136 -21.68 11.01 14.50
N ASP A 137 -21.57 11.91 13.54
CA ASP A 137 -22.29 11.83 12.27
C ASP A 137 -21.82 10.61 11.46
N LEU A 138 -20.50 10.37 11.38
CA LEU A 138 -19.95 9.17 10.77
C LEU A 138 -20.40 7.88 11.47
N GLU A 139 -20.41 7.85 12.80
CA GLU A 139 -20.92 6.70 13.59
C GLU A 139 -22.43 6.47 13.35
N THR A 140 -23.21 7.54 13.21
CA THR A 140 -24.65 7.45 12.91
C THR A 140 -24.89 6.94 11.50
N ARG A 141 -24.14 7.44 10.51
CA ARG A 141 -24.17 6.94 9.13
C ARG A 141 -23.76 5.47 9.06
N GLU A 142 -22.78 5.08 9.87
CA GLU A 142 -22.33 3.71 9.97
C GLU A 142 -23.43 2.77 10.45
N LYS A 143 -24.08 3.12 11.57
CA LYS A 143 -25.23 2.36 12.12
C LYS A 143 -26.40 2.31 11.13
N ALA A 144 -26.61 3.36 10.35
CA ALA A 144 -27.64 3.43 9.32
C ALA A 144 -27.26 2.72 8.01
N GLY A 145 -26.10 2.06 7.92
CA GLY A 145 -25.68 1.35 6.71
C GLY A 145 -25.23 2.27 5.56
N LYS A 146 -25.08 3.58 5.79
CA LYS A 146 -24.69 4.56 4.76
C LYS A 146 -23.18 4.59 4.53
N PRO A 147 -22.70 5.00 3.33
CA PRO A 147 -21.28 5.19 3.05
C PRO A 147 -20.69 6.38 3.84
N PRO A 148 -19.36 6.41 4.08
CA PRO A 148 -18.69 7.61 4.56
C PRO A 148 -18.79 8.75 3.55
N PHE A 149 -18.59 10.01 3.96
CA PHE A 149 -18.75 11.20 3.10
C PHE A 149 -17.83 11.25 1.89
N PHE A 150 -16.68 10.56 1.92
CA PHE A 150 -15.70 10.57 0.85
C PHE A 150 -15.59 9.18 0.22
N PRO A 151 -16.13 8.97 -0.99
CA PRO A 151 -16.00 7.70 -1.67
C PRO A 151 -14.59 7.54 -2.28
N PRO A 152 -14.12 6.30 -2.52
CA PRO A 152 -12.91 6.09 -3.27
C PRO A 152 -13.06 6.53 -4.73
N PHE A 153 -11.94 6.84 -5.38
CA PHE A 153 -11.92 7.19 -6.81
C PHE A 153 -12.62 6.12 -7.65
N GLY A 154 -13.50 6.54 -8.58
CA GLY A 154 -14.39 5.67 -9.36
C GLY A 154 -15.86 5.77 -8.95
N TYR A 155 -16.15 6.36 -7.79
CA TYR A 155 -17.48 6.43 -7.21
C TYR A 155 -17.88 7.86 -6.85
N LYS A 156 -19.18 8.12 -6.92
CA LYS A 156 -19.87 9.23 -6.27
C LYS A 156 -20.83 8.68 -5.22
N ILE A 157 -21.20 9.51 -4.24
CA ILE A 157 -22.26 9.14 -3.30
C ILE A 157 -23.56 9.71 -3.85
N ALA A 158 -24.53 8.83 -4.07
CA ALA A 158 -25.82 9.16 -4.64
C ALA A 158 -26.95 8.97 -3.62
N GLY A 159 -28.15 9.39 -4.01
CA GLY A 159 -29.35 9.41 -3.20
C GLY A 159 -29.59 10.77 -2.53
N GLU A 160 -30.85 11.11 -2.30
CA GLU A 160 -31.27 12.39 -1.69
C GLU A 160 -30.64 12.64 -0.31
N THR A 161 -30.32 11.55 0.40
CA THR A 161 -29.67 11.60 1.71
C THR A 161 -28.22 11.09 1.69
N TYR A 162 -27.61 11.01 0.50
CA TYR A 162 -26.25 10.50 0.28
C TYR A 162 -26.06 9.12 0.91
N ASP A 163 -26.83 8.13 0.47
CA ASP A 163 -27.01 6.86 1.17
C ASP A 163 -26.35 5.66 0.48
N ARG A 164 -25.94 5.78 -0.78
CA ARG A 164 -25.36 4.67 -1.55
C ARG A 164 -24.19 5.09 -2.43
N TYR A 165 -23.36 4.12 -2.77
CA TYR A 165 -22.32 4.28 -3.79
C TYR A 165 -22.93 4.13 -5.19
N GLU A 166 -22.51 4.99 -6.10
CA GLU A 166 -22.84 4.92 -7.52
C GLU A 166 -21.56 5.14 -8.33
N LYS A 167 -21.43 4.46 -9.47
CA LYS A 167 -20.33 4.67 -10.40
C LYS A 167 -20.31 6.13 -10.86
N ASP A 168 -19.12 6.71 -10.93
CA ASP A 168 -18.94 8.09 -11.40
C ASP A 168 -18.74 8.11 -12.91
N ASP A 169 -19.81 8.38 -13.65
CA ASP A 169 -19.79 8.49 -15.12
C ASP A 169 -19.37 9.88 -15.61
N THR A 170 -18.94 10.78 -14.72
CA THR A 170 -18.47 12.12 -15.11
C THR A 170 -17.27 11.99 -16.06
N PRO A 171 -17.27 12.69 -17.22
CA PRO A 171 -16.12 12.71 -18.11
C PRO A 171 -14.87 13.25 -17.41
N LEU A 172 -13.74 12.56 -17.58
CA LEU A 172 -12.48 12.92 -16.90
C LEU A 172 -11.35 13.27 -17.87
N VAL A 173 -11.14 12.46 -18.91
CA VAL A 173 -10.02 12.66 -19.84
C VAL A 173 -10.40 12.23 -21.24
N CYS A 174 -10.03 13.05 -22.22
CA CYS A 174 -10.09 12.67 -23.62
C CYS A 174 -8.69 12.29 -24.10
N LEU A 175 -8.52 11.05 -24.56
CA LEU A 175 -7.29 10.62 -25.21
C LEU A 175 -7.29 11.14 -26.64
N LEU A 176 -6.29 11.98 -26.95
CA LEU A 176 -6.12 12.55 -28.30
C LEU A 176 -5.89 11.45 -29.35
N ASP A 177 -5.18 10.40 -28.95
CA ASP A 177 -5.02 9.19 -29.74
C ASP A 177 -6.32 8.36 -29.65
N GLY A 178 -6.99 8.18 -30.79
CA GLY A 178 -8.29 7.49 -30.87
C GLY A 178 -9.52 8.33 -30.51
N LYS A 179 -9.37 9.62 -30.14
CA LYS A 179 -10.47 10.56 -29.80
C LYS A 179 -11.50 9.97 -28.83
N ARG A 180 -11.03 9.23 -27.83
CA ARG A 180 -11.89 8.56 -26.86
C ARG A 180 -11.97 9.36 -25.57
N GLU A 181 -13.18 9.74 -25.21
CA GLU A 181 -13.48 10.28 -23.87
C GLU A 181 -13.62 9.13 -22.88
N LEU A 182 -13.00 9.29 -21.71
CA LEU A 182 -13.05 8.34 -20.61
C LEU A 182 -13.65 9.02 -19.39
N SER A 183 -14.67 8.37 -18.83
CA SER A 183 -15.29 8.71 -17.55
C SER A 183 -14.40 8.34 -16.35
N VAL A 184 -14.74 8.86 -15.17
CA VAL A 184 -14.04 8.54 -13.92
C VAL A 184 -14.07 7.03 -13.64
N VAL A 185 -15.21 6.36 -13.86
CA VAL A 185 -15.35 4.91 -13.67
C VAL A 185 -14.53 4.11 -14.69
N GLU A 186 -14.47 4.53 -15.95
CA GLU A 186 -13.64 3.85 -16.96
C GLU A 186 -12.14 3.96 -16.63
N VAL A 187 -11.70 5.13 -16.18
CA VAL A 187 -10.31 5.31 -15.71
C VAL A 187 -10.05 4.45 -14.46
N ALA A 188 -11.02 4.33 -13.56
CA ALA A 188 -10.91 3.45 -12.40
C ALA A 188 -10.76 1.98 -12.84
N ARG A 189 -11.59 1.50 -13.77
CA ARG A 189 -11.49 0.13 -14.32
C ARG A 189 -10.14 -0.09 -15.02
N MET A 190 -9.69 0.87 -15.83
CA MET A 190 -8.38 0.83 -16.48
C MET A 190 -7.22 0.69 -15.49
N ARG A 191 -7.32 1.25 -14.27
CA ARG A 191 -6.28 1.06 -13.23
C ARG A 191 -6.20 -0.40 -12.76
N VAL A 192 -7.33 -1.09 -12.68
CA VAL A 192 -7.41 -2.51 -12.33
C VAL A 192 -6.79 -3.36 -13.43
N ASP A 193 -7.20 -3.10 -14.69
CA ASP A 193 -6.71 -3.86 -15.84
C ASP A 193 -5.20 -3.65 -16.03
N ALA A 194 -4.72 -2.41 -15.93
CA ALA A 194 -3.29 -2.10 -15.99
C ALA A 194 -2.48 -2.79 -14.88
N PHE A 195 -3.09 -3.09 -13.73
CA PHE A 195 -2.43 -3.88 -12.69
C PHE A 195 -2.32 -5.36 -13.06
N PHE A 196 -3.40 -5.96 -13.58
CA PHE A 196 -3.38 -7.35 -14.03
C PHE A 196 -2.42 -7.58 -15.19
N GLU A 197 -2.35 -6.65 -16.14
CA GLU A 197 -1.43 -6.74 -17.26
C GLU A 197 0.04 -6.57 -16.84
N ALA A 198 0.31 -5.67 -15.88
CA ALA A 198 1.68 -5.33 -15.50
C ALA A 198 2.24 -6.17 -14.33
N GLY A 199 1.39 -6.82 -13.55
CA GLY A 199 1.75 -7.68 -12.42
C GLY A 199 2.32 -6.96 -11.18
N THR A 200 2.67 -5.67 -11.28
CA THR A 200 3.19 -4.87 -10.16
C THR A 200 2.63 -3.45 -10.16
N CYS A 201 2.40 -2.85 -8.99
CA CYS A 201 1.93 -1.46 -8.90
C CYS A 201 2.89 -0.46 -9.55
N ARG A 202 4.21 -0.71 -9.51
CA ARG A 202 5.19 0.22 -10.08
C ARG A 202 5.12 0.22 -11.61
N ALA A 203 5.04 -0.96 -12.22
CA ALA A 203 4.89 -1.10 -13.66
C ALA A 203 3.52 -0.59 -14.13
N ALA A 204 2.44 -0.90 -13.41
CA ALA A 204 1.09 -0.41 -13.70
C ALA A 204 1.04 1.13 -13.68
N VAL A 205 1.59 1.78 -12.65
CA VAL A 205 1.67 3.24 -12.58
C VAL A 205 2.53 3.82 -13.70
N LYS A 206 3.64 3.18 -14.07
CA LYS A 206 4.47 3.61 -15.19
C LYS A 206 3.67 3.60 -16.50
N ARG A 207 2.93 2.52 -16.75
CA ARG A 207 2.06 2.37 -17.92
C ARG A 207 0.94 3.42 -17.94
N LEU A 208 0.23 3.59 -16.83
CA LEU A 208 -0.84 4.60 -16.71
C LEU A 208 -0.30 6.01 -16.97
N ASN A 209 0.88 6.35 -16.42
CA ASN A 209 1.50 7.65 -16.68
C ASN A 209 1.89 7.82 -18.15
N GLN A 210 2.31 6.75 -18.84
CA GLN A 210 2.58 6.80 -20.28
C GLN A 210 1.30 7.05 -21.09
N ILE A 211 0.22 6.33 -20.76
CA ILE A 211 -1.08 6.49 -21.43
C ILE A 211 -1.61 7.93 -21.28
N PHE A 212 -1.56 8.47 -20.06
CA PHE A 212 -2.08 9.81 -19.78
C PHE A 212 -1.06 10.94 -20.03
N GLY A 213 0.13 10.65 -20.56
CA GLY A 213 1.17 11.65 -20.79
C GLY A 213 1.68 12.35 -19.52
N ILE A 214 1.55 11.70 -18.35
CA ILE A 214 1.90 12.30 -17.06
C ILE A 214 3.39 12.13 -16.82
N THR A 215 4.15 13.19 -17.12
CA THR A 215 5.54 13.29 -16.71
C THR A 215 5.61 13.67 -15.23
N ARG A 216 6.27 12.82 -14.43
CA ARG A 216 6.62 13.21 -13.06
C ARG A 216 7.79 14.17 -13.13
N THR A 217 7.50 15.46 -13.17
CA THR A 217 8.51 16.47 -12.88
C THR A 217 8.91 16.27 -11.42
N THR A 218 10.09 15.71 -11.19
CA THR A 218 10.69 15.74 -9.86
C THR A 218 10.90 17.20 -9.51
N LEU A 219 10.05 17.73 -8.63
CA LEU A 219 10.26 19.05 -8.07
C LEU A 219 11.63 19.00 -7.38
N VAL A 220 12.59 19.79 -7.89
CA VAL A 220 13.84 20.04 -7.19
C VAL A 220 13.44 20.63 -5.85
N ALA A 221 13.62 19.86 -4.78
CA ALA A 221 13.43 20.38 -3.44
C ALA A 221 14.49 21.48 -3.27
N SER A 222 14.11 22.74 -3.50
CA SER A 222 14.96 23.87 -3.15
C SER A 222 15.33 23.67 -1.68
N LYS A 223 16.63 23.65 -1.35
CA LYS A 223 17.07 23.51 0.05
C LYS A 223 16.72 24.75 0.87
N ASP A 224 16.12 25.77 0.27
CA ASP A 224 15.73 26.98 0.96
C ASP A 224 14.66 26.63 2.00
N LYS A 225 14.98 26.98 3.25
CA LYS A 225 13.99 26.98 4.33
C LYS A 225 12.88 27.93 3.88
N ALA A 226 11.62 27.51 4.01
CA ALA A 226 10.51 28.43 3.80
C ALA A 226 10.72 29.64 4.71
N SER A 227 10.80 30.84 4.13
CA SER A 227 10.85 32.07 4.92
C SER A 227 9.44 32.32 5.43
N TYR A 228 9.22 32.23 6.74
CA TYR A 228 7.93 32.56 7.38
C TYR A 228 7.87 34.03 7.78
N MET A 229 8.65 34.88 7.09
CA MET A 229 8.90 36.26 7.46
C MET A 229 8.98 37.13 6.22
N VAL A 230 8.29 38.27 6.27
CA VAL A 230 8.30 39.35 5.28
C VAL A 230 8.99 40.56 5.93
N THR A 231 10.04 41.09 5.28
CA THR A 231 10.79 42.28 5.73
C THR A 231 10.21 43.57 5.12
N ALA A 232 10.73 44.72 5.57
CA ALA A 232 10.19 46.03 5.19
C ALA A 232 10.29 46.38 3.70
N GLU A 233 11.22 45.78 2.97
CA GLU A 233 11.52 46.04 1.56
C GLU A 233 10.85 45.02 0.61
N ALA A 234 10.19 44.00 1.16
CA ALA A 234 9.58 42.95 0.36
C ALA A 234 8.17 43.34 -0.11
N GLU A 235 7.92 43.27 -1.42
CA GLU A 235 6.59 43.48 -1.99
C GLU A 235 5.63 42.37 -1.56
N ILE A 236 4.48 42.75 -0.99
CA ILE A 236 3.40 41.83 -0.63
C ILE A 236 2.62 41.45 -1.92
N SER A 237 3.20 40.57 -2.74
CA SER A 237 2.68 40.11 -4.05
C SER A 237 2.36 38.61 -4.08
N ASN A 238 1.36 38.19 -4.90
CA ASN A 238 0.86 36.80 -5.07
C ASN A 238 1.96 35.72 -5.23
N GLU A 239 3.18 36.14 -5.55
CA GLU A 239 4.37 35.33 -5.76
C GLU A 239 5.16 35.00 -4.48
N LEU A 240 5.04 35.78 -3.39
CA LEU A 240 5.62 35.47 -2.06
C LEU A 240 5.14 34.11 -1.51
N TRP A 241 4.09 33.57 -2.11
CA TRP A 241 3.37 32.39 -1.67
C TRP A 241 3.14 31.40 -2.82
N GLU A 242 3.97 31.42 -3.85
CA GLU A 242 4.22 30.19 -4.62
C GLU A 242 4.66 29.14 -3.61
N GLN A 243 3.69 28.37 -3.11
CA GLN A 243 3.89 27.30 -2.15
C GLN A 243 5.19 26.63 -2.52
N SER A 244 6.15 26.62 -1.59
CA SER A 244 7.45 26.02 -1.84
C SER A 244 7.22 24.76 -2.66
N LYS A 245 7.89 24.66 -3.80
CA LYS A 245 7.84 23.51 -4.71
C LYS A 245 8.08 22.16 -3.99
N LYS A 246 8.33 22.15 -2.68
CA LYS A 246 8.39 20.99 -1.79
C LYS A 246 7.06 20.23 -1.60
N THR A 247 5.89 20.83 -1.82
CA THR A 247 4.65 20.05 -1.55
C THR A 247 3.43 20.36 -2.40
N LYS A 248 3.58 20.93 -3.60
CA LYS A 248 2.59 20.63 -4.63
C LYS A 248 2.88 19.22 -5.15
N ARG A 249 2.42 18.19 -4.41
CA ARG A 249 1.88 17.03 -5.11
C ARG A 249 0.68 17.58 -5.87
N ILE A 250 0.91 18.10 -7.08
CA ILE A 250 -0.14 18.36 -8.06
C ILE A 250 -0.66 16.98 -8.46
N PHE A 251 -1.40 16.34 -7.57
CA PHE A 251 -2.27 15.22 -7.87
C PHE A 251 -3.72 15.71 -7.83
N SER A 252 -3.95 17.00 -8.16
CA SER A 252 -5.29 17.52 -8.46
C SER A 252 -5.82 17.00 -9.80
N ASN A 253 -4.92 16.55 -10.68
CA ASN A 253 -5.33 15.82 -11.87
C ASN A 253 -5.68 14.41 -11.38
N ARG A 254 -6.98 14.13 -11.20
CA ARG A 254 -7.57 12.86 -10.75
C ARG A 254 -7.01 11.60 -11.47
N LEU A 255 -6.24 11.78 -12.53
CA LEU A 255 -5.49 10.81 -13.32
C LEU A 255 -4.20 10.29 -12.65
N ALA A 256 -3.42 11.17 -12.03
CA ALA A 256 -2.08 10.85 -11.55
C ALA A 256 -2.11 10.07 -10.22
N ILE A 257 -1.37 8.95 -10.16
CA ILE A 257 -1.37 8.07 -8.99
C ILE A 257 0.05 7.60 -8.62
N THR A 258 0.28 7.43 -7.32
CA THR A 258 1.54 6.87 -6.78
C THR A 258 1.46 5.35 -6.70
N SER A 259 2.59 4.64 -6.68
CA SER A 259 2.59 3.17 -6.53
C SER A 259 1.92 2.74 -5.22
N THR A 260 2.19 3.46 -4.12
CA THR A 260 1.52 3.25 -2.83
C THR A 260 0.04 3.65 -2.88
N GLY A 261 -0.30 4.73 -3.59
CA GLY A 261 -1.68 5.16 -3.79
C GLY A 261 -2.50 4.12 -4.55
N LEU A 262 -1.96 3.58 -5.65
CA LEU A 262 -2.58 2.52 -6.43
C LEU A 262 -2.75 1.26 -5.60
N GLN A 263 -1.71 0.88 -4.83
CA GLN A 263 -1.81 -0.26 -3.94
C GLN A 263 -2.93 -0.10 -2.89
N ASN A 264 -3.00 1.04 -2.20
CA ASN A 264 -4.02 1.30 -1.20
C ASN A 264 -5.43 1.30 -1.82
N TRP A 265 -5.55 1.87 -3.01
CA TRP A 265 -6.80 1.92 -3.77
C TRP A 265 -7.25 0.51 -4.17
N LEU A 266 -6.38 -0.30 -4.80
CA LEU A 266 -6.69 -1.69 -5.18
C LEU A 266 -7.03 -2.61 -3.99
N THR A 267 -6.51 -2.32 -2.79
CA THR A 267 -6.85 -3.10 -1.58
C THR A 267 -8.16 -2.67 -0.92
N ASN A 268 -8.79 -1.59 -1.39
CA ASN A 268 -10.01 -1.09 -0.79
C ASN A 268 -11.20 -2.02 -1.12
N PRO A 269 -11.87 -2.62 -0.12
CA PRO A 269 -12.99 -3.53 -0.36
C PRO A 269 -14.19 -2.86 -1.05
N VAL A 270 -14.30 -1.53 -1.01
CA VAL A 270 -15.38 -0.79 -1.69
C VAL A 270 -15.38 -1.06 -3.19
N LEU A 271 -14.20 -1.22 -3.82
CA LEU A 271 -14.12 -1.52 -5.25
C LEU A 271 -14.83 -2.84 -5.62
N ALA A 272 -14.93 -3.78 -4.67
CA ALA A 272 -15.55 -5.10 -4.83
C ALA A 272 -16.91 -5.21 -4.12
N GLY A 273 -17.60 -4.09 -3.88
CA GLY A 273 -18.94 -4.07 -3.30
C GLY A 273 -19.01 -4.15 -1.77
N GLY A 274 -17.86 -4.11 -1.07
CA GLY A 274 -17.80 -4.19 0.40
C GLY A 274 -17.54 -2.84 1.09
N THR A 275 -18.24 -2.52 2.16
CA THR A 275 -18.02 -1.30 2.95
C THR A 275 -17.31 -1.61 4.27
N PRO A 276 -16.14 -1.01 4.55
CA PRO A 276 -15.49 -1.15 5.86
C PRO A 276 -16.36 -0.58 7.00
N ARG A 277 -16.50 -1.34 8.09
CA ARG A 277 -17.25 -1.00 9.31
C ARG A 277 -16.39 -1.31 10.55
N GLY A 278 -16.57 -0.56 11.63
CA GLY A 278 -15.88 -0.75 12.91
C GLY A 278 -14.38 -0.42 12.87
N VAL A 279 -13.90 0.22 11.80
CA VAL A 279 -12.48 0.54 11.62
C VAL A 279 -12.16 1.84 12.35
N THR A 280 -11.94 1.77 13.66
CA THR A 280 -11.38 2.89 14.42
C THR A 280 -9.87 2.92 14.22
N TYR A 281 -9.36 4.01 13.63
CA TYR A 281 -7.93 4.21 13.38
C TYR A 281 -7.19 4.49 14.69
N PRO A 282 -6.40 3.56 15.24
CA PRO A 282 -5.53 3.87 16.37
C PRO A 282 -4.36 4.69 15.80
N GLY A 283 -4.01 5.78 16.47
CA GLY A 283 -3.01 6.75 15.99
C GLY A 283 -1.77 6.12 15.35
N LYS A 284 -1.54 6.48 14.08
CA LYS A 284 -0.29 6.48 13.28
C LYS A 284 0.66 5.28 13.24
N LYS A 285 0.60 4.24 14.08
CA LYS A 285 1.73 3.29 14.16
C LYS A 285 1.64 1.97 13.38
N ASN A 286 0.47 1.44 13.02
CA ASN A 286 0.42 0.17 12.27
C ASN A 286 -0.86 0.00 11.43
N TYR A 287 -1.03 0.82 10.39
CA TYR A 287 -2.11 0.61 9.41
C TYR A 287 -1.72 -0.45 8.38
N LYS A 288 -2.51 -1.54 8.29
CA LYS A 288 -2.40 -2.55 7.23
C LYS A 288 -3.73 -2.59 6.45
N PRO A 289 -3.88 -1.83 5.35
CA PRO A 289 -5.12 -1.79 4.55
C PRO A 289 -5.55 -3.16 4.01
N ARG A 290 -4.62 -4.12 3.95
CA ARG A 290 -4.82 -5.46 3.38
C ARG A 290 -5.67 -6.40 4.23
N ARG A 291 -5.94 -6.10 5.51
CA ARG A 291 -6.72 -6.95 6.42
C ARG A 291 -7.64 -6.10 7.27
N LEU A 292 -8.72 -5.61 6.66
CA LEU A 292 -9.81 -4.97 7.40
C LEU A 292 -10.67 -6.08 8.02
N ALA A 293 -10.71 -6.14 9.36
CA ALA A 293 -11.40 -7.19 10.10
C ALA A 293 -12.93 -7.01 10.11
N GLY A 294 -13.44 -5.78 9.86
CA GLY A 294 -14.85 -5.47 9.73
C GLY A 294 -15.16 -4.93 8.34
N VAL A 295 -15.55 -5.80 7.41
CA VAL A 295 -16.06 -5.39 6.09
C VAL A 295 -17.45 -5.99 5.95
N GLN A 296 -18.45 -5.13 5.77
CA GLN A 296 -19.78 -5.54 5.36
C GLN A 296 -19.77 -5.72 3.86
N TRP A 297 -19.92 -6.96 3.39
CA TRP A 297 -20.00 -7.28 1.97
C TRP A 297 -21.40 -7.03 1.42
N ASP A 298 -21.52 -7.04 0.09
CA ASP A 298 -22.79 -6.92 -0.63
C ASP A 298 -23.55 -5.61 -0.36
N THR A 299 -22.80 -4.51 -0.21
CA THR A 299 -23.39 -3.19 0.03
C THR A 299 -23.82 -2.48 -1.25
N HIS A 300 -23.21 -2.83 -2.38
CA HIS A 300 -23.50 -2.26 -3.69
C HIS A 300 -22.96 -3.15 -4.83
N PRO A 301 -23.44 -4.40 -4.96
CA PRO A 301 -22.91 -5.38 -5.92
C PRO A 301 -22.96 -4.88 -7.38
N ASP A 302 -24.06 -4.27 -7.81
CA ASP A 302 -24.25 -3.79 -9.19
C ASP A 302 -23.33 -2.60 -9.54
N GLN A 303 -22.89 -1.89 -8.51
CA GLN A 303 -22.01 -0.73 -8.62
C GLN A 303 -20.54 -1.09 -8.38
N ALA A 304 -20.20 -2.37 -8.18
CA ALA A 304 -18.81 -2.80 -8.03
C ALA A 304 -17.98 -2.50 -9.31
N ILE A 305 -16.78 -1.96 -9.14
CA ILE A 305 -15.81 -1.69 -10.23
C ILE A 305 -15.00 -2.96 -10.55
N MET A 306 -14.80 -3.82 -9.56
CA MET A 306 -14.10 -5.09 -9.69
C MET A 306 -14.88 -6.21 -9.00
N THR A 307 -14.69 -7.44 -9.44
CA THR A 307 -15.32 -8.59 -8.79
C THR A 307 -14.58 -8.98 -7.50
N ILE A 308 -15.25 -9.73 -6.63
CA ILE A 308 -14.62 -10.29 -5.42
C ILE A 308 -13.44 -11.20 -5.80
N GLN A 309 -13.60 -11.99 -6.87
CA GLN A 309 -12.54 -12.87 -7.39
C GLN A 309 -11.32 -12.08 -7.88
N GLU A 310 -11.54 -10.97 -8.60
CA GLU A 310 -10.46 -10.08 -9.03
C GLU A 310 -9.71 -9.50 -7.83
N ARG A 311 -10.44 -9.02 -6.81
CA ARG A 311 -9.84 -8.52 -5.59
C ARG A 311 -9.00 -9.59 -4.89
N ASP A 312 -9.53 -10.80 -4.73
CA ASP A 312 -8.83 -11.87 -4.03
C ASP A 312 -7.55 -12.27 -4.77
N ARG A 313 -7.60 -12.31 -6.11
CA ARG A 313 -6.41 -12.51 -6.95
C ARG A 313 -5.38 -11.40 -6.76
N ILE A 314 -5.80 -10.13 -6.66
CA ILE A 314 -4.89 -9.01 -6.39
C ILE A 314 -4.24 -9.14 -5.01
N LEU A 315 -5.01 -9.51 -3.99
CA LEU A 315 -4.49 -9.74 -2.63
C LEU A 315 -3.50 -10.91 -2.60
N GLU A 316 -3.80 -11.99 -3.33
CA GLU A 316 -2.90 -13.12 -3.50
C GLU A 316 -1.60 -12.68 -4.18
N MET A 317 -1.67 -11.96 -5.30
CA MET A 317 -0.52 -11.39 -6.00
C MET A 317 0.32 -10.50 -5.08
N PHE A 318 -0.31 -9.65 -4.25
CA PHE A 318 0.39 -8.84 -3.27
C PHE A 318 1.04 -9.64 -2.15
N SER A 319 0.45 -10.77 -1.75
CA SER A 319 1.02 -11.68 -0.76
C SER A 319 2.24 -12.42 -1.31
N THR A 320 2.13 -12.93 -2.54
CA THR A 320 3.19 -13.61 -3.27
C THR A 320 4.34 -12.67 -3.58
N ASN A 321 4.05 -11.45 -4.05
CA ASN A 321 5.06 -10.43 -4.31
C ASN A 321 5.75 -9.94 -3.02
N ALA A 322 5.04 -9.91 -1.88
CA ALA A 322 5.67 -9.58 -0.60
C ALA A 322 6.65 -10.68 -0.14
N ARG A 323 6.34 -11.96 -0.39
CA ARG A 323 7.26 -13.09 -0.20
C ARG A 323 8.41 -13.06 -1.23
N ASN A 324 8.14 -12.53 -2.42
CA ASN A 324 9.08 -12.34 -3.51
C ASN A 324 9.70 -10.94 -3.56
N ARG A 325 9.87 -10.26 -2.41
CA ARG A 325 10.41 -8.88 -2.33
C ARG A 325 11.75 -8.70 -3.08
N TRP A 326 12.48 -9.78 -3.28
CA TRP A 326 13.72 -9.88 -4.05
C TRP A 326 13.56 -9.71 -5.59
N VAL A 327 12.33 -9.76 -6.13
CA VAL A 327 12.05 -9.53 -7.57
C VAL A 327 11.96 -8.03 -7.90
N ALA A 328 11.55 -7.20 -6.93
CA ALA A 328 11.30 -5.77 -7.12
C ALA A 328 12.55 -4.90 -6.92
N ASP A 329 13.51 -5.36 -6.13
CA ASP A 329 14.90 -4.98 -6.38
C ASP A 329 15.30 -5.74 -7.63
N THR A 330 15.39 -5.05 -8.75
CA THR A 330 16.33 -5.46 -9.79
C THR A 330 17.73 -5.10 -9.30
N PRO A 331 18.52 -5.99 -8.68
CA PRO A 331 19.91 -6.03 -9.11
C PRO A 331 19.85 -6.50 -10.56
N LYS A 332 20.71 -5.95 -11.42
CA LYS A 332 20.81 -6.32 -12.84
C LYS A 332 21.05 -7.82 -13.11
N VAL A 333 21.13 -8.69 -12.09
CA VAL A 333 21.14 -10.15 -12.17
C VAL A 333 20.52 -10.72 -10.88
N SER A 334 19.27 -11.17 -10.91
CA SER A 334 18.66 -11.90 -9.78
C SER A 334 19.26 -13.31 -9.71
N ASN A 335 19.95 -13.64 -8.62
CA ASN A 335 20.50 -14.98 -8.43
C ASN A 335 19.38 -16.04 -8.33
N VAL A 336 19.59 -17.20 -8.97
CA VAL A 336 18.66 -18.33 -9.04
C VAL A 336 18.24 -18.82 -7.65
N PHE A 337 19.15 -18.85 -6.68
CA PHE A 337 18.89 -19.40 -5.34
C PHE A 337 18.49 -18.35 -4.30
N SER A 338 18.39 -17.07 -4.69
CA SER A 338 18.00 -16.00 -3.77
C SER A 338 16.59 -16.23 -3.23
N GLY A 339 16.49 -16.35 -1.90
CA GLY A 339 15.24 -16.62 -1.16
C GLY A 339 15.01 -18.08 -0.78
N LEU A 340 15.79 -19.02 -1.33
CA LEU A 340 15.64 -20.48 -1.07
C LEU A 340 16.66 -21.00 -0.05
N VAL A 341 17.85 -20.40 0.04
CA VAL A 341 18.95 -20.87 0.89
C VAL A 341 18.72 -20.48 2.35
N ARG A 342 18.77 -21.47 3.25
CA ARG A 342 18.66 -21.33 4.71
C ARG A 342 19.79 -22.03 5.44
N CYS A 343 20.09 -21.57 6.63
CA CYS A 343 21.08 -22.20 7.49
C CYS A 343 20.50 -23.46 8.14
N ALA A 344 21.16 -24.62 7.99
CA ALA A 344 20.71 -25.86 8.63
C ALA A 344 20.79 -25.81 10.17
N ASN A 345 21.73 -25.04 10.72
CA ASN A 345 21.98 -24.97 12.17
C ASN A 345 21.00 -24.06 12.93
N CYS A 346 20.53 -22.95 12.34
CA CYS A 346 19.65 -22.00 13.03
C CYS A 346 18.33 -21.71 12.30
N GLY A 347 18.09 -22.30 11.13
CA GLY A 347 16.89 -22.08 10.32
C GLY A 347 16.77 -20.68 9.69
N SER A 348 17.66 -19.75 10.01
CA SER A 348 17.63 -18.39 9.45
C SER A 348 17.93 -18.39 7.95
N SER A 349 17.41 -17.40 7.24
CA SER A 349 17.69 -17.22 5.82
C SER A 349 19.16 -16.83 5.59
N CYS A 350 19.74 -17.32 4.49
CA CYS A 350 21.07 -16.91 4.06
C CYS A 350 20.95 -15.77 3.04
N SER A 351 21.67 -14.66 3.27
CA SER A 351 21.69 -13.50 2.36
C SER A 351 22.96 -13.46 1.53
N ILE A 352 22.86 -12.83 0.35
CA ILE A 352 23.99 -12.62 -0.56
C ILE A 352 24.91 -11.54 0.02
N GLN A 353 26.19 -11.86 0.25
CA GLN A 353 27.19 -10.91 0.77
C GLN A 353 27.92 -10.14 -0.32
N GLY A 354 27.96 -10.70 -1.52
CA GLY A 354 28.60 -10.10 -2.67
C GLY A 354 28.44 -10.98 -3.90
N SER A 355 28.76 -10.40 -5.04
CA SER A 355 28.74 -11.09 -6.32
C SER A 355 29.96 -10.68 -7.15
N ARG A 356 30.60 -11.64 -7.82
CA ARG A 356 31.76 -11.41 -8.68
C ARG A 356 31.53 -12.08 -10.02
N PHE A 357 31.86 -11.35 -11.08
CA PHE A 357 31.80 -11.92 -12.43
C PHE A 357 33.00 -12.84 -12.67
N VAL A 358 32.73 -14.10 -13.01
CA VAL A 358 33.74 -15.12 -13.29
C VAL A 358 33.85 -15.31 -14.79
N LYS A 359 34.93 -14.77 -15.40
CA LYS A 359 35.15 -14.78 -16.86
C LYS A 359 35.10 -16.18 -17.47
N ARG A 360 35.65 -17.19 -16.76
CA ARG A 360 35.70 -18.59 -17.25
C ARG A 360 34.33 -19.22 -17.44
N GLU A 361 33.36 -18.85 -16.60
CA GLU A 361 32.02 -19.41 -16.60
C GLU A 361 30.99 -18.43 -17.20
N ASN A 362 31.44 -17.28 -17.71
CA ASN A 362 30.64 -16.17 -18.23
C ASN A 362 29.41 -15.82 -17.36
N ARG A 363 29.55 -15.92 -16.03
CA ARG A 363 28.44 -15.76 -15.08
C ARG A 363 28.82 -14.98 -13.84
N LEU A 364 27.80 -14.42 -13.19
CA LEU A 364 27.93 -13.70 -11.93
C LEU A 364 27.79 -14.67 -10.75
N GLN A 365 28.91 -15.05 -10.13
CA GLN A 365 28.95 -15.91 -8.95
C GLN A 365 28.59 -15.10 -7.69
N SER A 366 27.71 -15.64 -6.85
CA SER A 366 27.24 -14.97 -5.62
C SER A 366 27.50 -15.82 -4.38
N TRP A 367 27.88 -15.17 -3.27
CA TRP A 367 28.17 -15.83 -1.99
C TRP A 367 27.03 -15.67 -0.99
N PHE A 368 26.54 -16.77 -0.45
CA PHE A 368 25.49 -16.82 0.58
C PHE A 368 26.09 -17.03 1.97
N GLN A 369 25.62 -16.26 2.95
CA GLN A 369 25.98 -16.40 4.36
C GLN A 369 24.76 -16.33 5.26
N CYS A 370 24.78 -17.08 6.36
CA CYS A 370 23.76 -17.09 7.40
C CYS A 370 23.54 -15.69 8.00
N ASN A 371 22.28 -15.24 8.07
CA ASN A 371 21.94 -13.91 8.60
C ASN A 371 22.27 -13.77 10.08
N PHE A 372 21.96 -14.75 10.92
CA PHE A 372 22.27 -14.67 12.36
C PHE A 372 23.78 -14.69 12.66
N TYR A 373 24.58 -15.40 11.88
CA TYR A 373 26.03 -15.30 12.00
C TYR A 373 26.54 -13.92 11.55
N ARG A 374 25.95 -13.36 10.49
CA ARG A 374 26.35 -12.06 9.97
C ARG A 374 25.99 -10.92 10.92
N SER A 375 24.74 -10.87 11.40
CA SER A 375 24.24 -9.76 12.21
C SER A 375 24.80 -9.78 13.63
N GLU A 376 24.74 -10.94 14.29
CA GLU A 376 24.94 -11.04 15.75
C GLU A 376 25.95 -12.12 16.14
N LYS A 377 26.55 -12.83 15.17
CA LYS A 377 27.51 -13.93 15.40
C LYS A 377 26.96 -15.10 16.23
N LEU A 378 25.64 -15.18 16.42
CA LEU A 378 24.96 -16.18 17.24
C LEU A 378 24.82 -17.57 16.59
N CYS A 379 25.33 -17.77 15.38
CA CYS A 379 25.23 -19.04 14.68
C CYS A 379 26.62 -19.55 14.27
N HIS A 380 26.93 -20.82 14.53
CA HIS A 380 28.22 -21.45 14.20
C HIS A 380 28.50 -21.56 12.68
N ASN A 381 27.51 -21.32 11.81
CA ASN A 381 27.67 -21.41 10.37
C ASN A 381 28.39 -20.17 9.79
N LYS A 382 29.72 -20.16 9.93
CA LYS A 382 30.61 -19.08 9.47
C LYS A 382 30.89 -19.11 7.97
N THR A 383 30.93 -20.30 7.40
CA THR A 383 31.41 -20.55 6.03
C THR A 383 30.36 -20.13 5.00
N MET A 384 30.79 -19.35 4.00
CA MET A 384 29.91 -18.97 2.90
C MET A 384 29.84 -20.08 1.84
N ILE A 385 28.69 -20.24 1.20
CA ILE A 385 28.51 -21.12 0.05
C ILE A 385 28.27 -20.30 -1.21
N THR A 386 28.87 -20.72 -2.34
CA THR A 386 28.63 -20.09 -3.63
C THR A 386 27.40 -20.69 -4.31
N ASP A 387 26.66 -19.90 -5.08
CA ASP A 387 25.61 -20.39 -6.00
C ASP A 387 26.09 -21.57 -6.85
N THR A 388 27.31 -21.51 -7.35
CA THR A 388 27.93 -22.56 -8.17
C THR A 388 28.06 -23.89 -7.43
N LYS A 389 28.35 -23.84 -6.13
CA LYS A 389 28.46 -25.03 -5.27
C LYS A 389 27.08 -25.55 -4.89
N VAL A 390 26.13 -24.66 -4.63
CA VAL A 390 24.73 -25.04 -4.41
C VAL A 390 24.20 -25.77 -5.63
N GLU A 391 24.40 -25.22 -6.83
CA GLU A 391 23.94 -25.81 -8.09
C GLU A 391 24.55 -27.20 -8.33
N LYS A 392 25.87 -27.34 -8.18
CA LYS A 392 26.57 -28.63 -8.35
C LYS A 392 26.11 -29.72 -7.37
N GLN A 393 25.62 -29.34 -6.19
CA GLN A 393 25.13 -30.30 -5.19
C GLN A 393 23.62 -30.54 -5.32
N LEU A 394 22.87 -29.52 -5.74
CA LEU A 394 21.42 -29.59 -5.85
C LEU A 394 20.96 -30.40 -7.07
N ILE A 395 21.60 -30.21 -8.25
CA ILE A 395 21.16 -30.90 -9.47
C ILE A 395 21.23 -32.43 -9.32
N PRO A 396 22.35 -33.04 -8.86
CA PRO A 396 22.40 -34.48 -8.64
C PRO A 396 21.38 -34.96 -7.61
N TYR A 397 21.12 -34.17 -6.56
CA TYR A 397 20.11 -34.49 -5.56
C TYR A 397 18.70 -34.52 -6.17
N LEU A 398 18.35 -33.52 -7.00
CA LEU A 398 17.04 -33.48 -7.67
C LEU A 398 16.87 -34.62 -8.67
N VAL A 399 17.93 -34.98 -9.40
CA VAL A 399 17.91 -36.13 -10.32
C VAL A 399 17.68 -37.43 -9.56
N ALA A 400 18.44 -37.68 -8.49
CA ALA A 400 18.28 -38.88 -7.68
C ALA A 400 16.88 -38.98 -7.03
N GLU A 401 16.34 -37.85 -6.54
CA GLU A 401 14.99 -37.84 -5.97
C GLU A 401 13.91 -38.00 -7.05
N ALA A 402 14.11 -37.48 -8.26
CA ALA A 402 13.22 -37.73 -9.39
C ALA A 402 13.21 -39.20 -9.81
N GLU A 403 14.36 -39.86 -9.86
CA GLU A 403 14.47 -41.31 -10.12
C GLU A 403 13.79 -42.12 -9.02
N ARG A 404 13.98 -41.76 -7.75
CA ARG A 404 13.32 -42.40 -6.61
C ARG A 404 11.80 -42.27 -6.70
N LEU A 405 11.29 -41.07 -6.96
CA LEU A 405 9.85 -40.82 -7.11
C LEU A 405 9.29 -41.57 -8.34
N SER A 406 10.05 -41.66 -9.42
CA SER A 406 9.70 -42.50 -10.57
C SER A 406 9.59 -43.97 -10.21
N ALA A 407 10.48 -44.48 -9.35
CA ALA A 407 10.46 -45.87 -8.91
C ALA A 407 9.26 -46.17 -8.01
N ILE A 408 8.93 -45.26 -7.08
CA ILE A 408 7.74 -45.39 -6.21
C ILE A 408 6.45 -45.31 -7.03
N ALA A 409 6.39 -44.44 -8.03
CA ALA A 409 5.22 -44.35 -8.92
C ALA A 409 5.00 -45.63 -9.75
N ARG A 410 6.03 -46.46 -9.94
CA ARG A 410 5.92 -47.77 -10.61
C ARG A 410 5.44 -48.88 -9.68
N GLU A 411 5.58 -48.72 -8.37
CA GLU A 411 4.91 -49.60 -7.43
C GLU A 411 3.41 -49.25 -7.45
N GLU A 412 2.61 -50.13 -8.04
CA GLU A 412 1.16 -49.96 -8.19
C GLU A 412 0.51 -49.66 -6.83
N LEU A 413 0.18 -48.38 -6.58
CA LEU A 413 -0.76 -48.04 -5.53
C LEU A 413 -2.10 -48.70 -5.91
N PRO A 414 -2.75 -49.45 -4.99
CA PRO A 414 -4.03 -50.05 -5.29
C PRO A 414 -5.01 -48.94 -5.67
N MET A 415 -5.50 -48.96 -6.92
CA MET A 415 -6.57 -48.05 -7.32
C MET A 415 -7.80 -48.39 -6.48
N GLU A 416 -8.20 -47.48 -5.59
CA GLU A 416 -9.50 -47.57 -4.94
C GLU A 416 -10.59 -47.47 -6.02
N GLU A 417 -11.52 -48.43 -6.05
CA GLU A 417 -12.60 -48.43 -7.03
C GLU A 417 -13.43 -47.14 -6.92
N PRO A 418 -13.81 -46.49 -8.04
CA PRO A 418 -14.60 -45.28 -8.02
C PRO A 418 -15.90 -45.47 -7.28
N GLN A 419 -16.30 -44.47 -6.50
CA GLN A 419 -17.56 -44.50 -5.77
C GLN A 419 -18.76 -44.77 -6.67
N ALA A 420 -18.74 -44.24 -7.91
CA ALA A 420 -19.75 -44.50 -8.92
C ALA A 420 -19.87 -45.99 -9.28
N VAL A 421 -18.74 -46.70 -9.42
CA VAL A 421 -18.70 -48.15 -9.71
C VAL A 421 -19.21 -48.96 -8.52
N ILE A 422 -18.90 -48.54 -7.30
CA ILE A 422 -19.40 -49.16 -6.07
C ILE A 422 -20.93 -49.00 -5.96
N GLU A 423 -21.46 -47.83 -6.29
CA GLU A 423 -22.90 -47.55 -6.30
C GLU A 423 -23.63 -48.34 -7.39
N MET A 424 -23.10 -48.39 -8.62
CA MET A 424 -23.65 -49.19 -9.71
C MET A 424 -23.67 -50.68 -9.37
N ARG A 425 -22.62 -51.20 -8.71
CA ARG A 425 -22.59 -52.59 -8.21
C ARG A 425 -23.66 -52.87 -7.15
N LYS A 426 -23.87 -51.93 -6.22
CA LYS A 426 -24.93 -52.05 -5.22
C LYS A 426 -26.31 -52.06 -5.87
N GLN A 427 -26.53 -51.20 -6.87
CA GLN A 427 -27.79 -51.15 -7.63
C GLN A 427 -28.04 -52.43 -8.43
N MET A 428 -27.02 -52.95 -9.12
CA MET A 428 -27.09 -54.23 -9.83
C MET A 428 -27.44 -55.38 -8.88
N HIS A 429 -26.77 -55.44 -7.72
CA HIS A 429 -27.03 -56.49 -6.73
C HIS A 429 -28.45 -56.41 -6.14
N GLN A 430 -29.00 -55.21 -5.95
CA GLN A 430 -30.39 -55.03 -5.51
C GLN A 430 -31.39 -55.57 -6.54
N LEU A 431 -31.10 -55.42 -7.84
CA LEU A 431 -31.96 -55.91 -8.92
C LEU A 431 -31.89 -57.44 -9.08
N GLU A 432 -30.75 -58.06 -8.78
CA GLU A 432 -30.57 -59.51 -8.78
C GLU A 432 -31.36 -60.23 -7.68
N LEU A 433 -31.67 -59.55 -6.57
CA LEU A 433 -32.39 -60.11 -5.43
C LEU A 433 -33.92 -60.18 -5.65
N ILE A 434 -34.44 -59.64 -6.76
CA ILE A 434 -35.87 -59.63 -7.06
C ILE A 434 -36.30 -61.00 -7.60
N PRO A 435 -37.20 -61.74 -6.92
CA PRO A 435 -37.69 -63.01 -7.42
C PRO A 435 -38.63 -62.81 -8.62
N ASN A 436 -38.46 -63.62 -9.68
CA ASN A 436 -39.14 -63.53 -10.98
C ASN A 436 -38.91 -62.20 -11.74
N PRO A 437 -37.68 -61.95 -12.23
CA PRO A 437 -37.36 -60.74 -12.97
C PRO A 437 -38.12 -60.68 -14.30
N ASN A 438 -38.72 -59.52 -14.59
CA ASN A 438 -39.31 -59.24 -15.89
C ASN A 438 -38.20 -58.90 -16.93
N SER A 439 -38.54 -58.87 -18.22
CA SER A 439 -37.58 -58.58 -19.29
C SER A 439 -36.93 -57.19 -19.18
N ALA A 440 -37.59 -56.25 -18.50
CA ALA A 440 -37.05 -54.91 -18.26
C ALA A 440 -35.94 -54.91 -17.20
N ILE A 441 -36.08 -55.71 -16.13
CA ILE A 441 -35.07 -55.87 -15.08
C ILE A 441 -33.82 -56.54 -15.64
N LEU A 442 -33.98 -57.56 -16.51
CA LEU A 442 -32.84 -58.22 -17.16
C LEU A 442 -32.03 -57.26 -18.05
N ARG A 443 -32.70 -56.43 -18.86
CA ARG A 443 -32.03 -55.40 -19.66
C ARG A 443 -31.33 -54.34 -18.80
N ALA A 444 -31.95 -53.92 -17.69
CA ALA A 444 -31.35 -52.96 -16.78
C ALA A 444 -30.07 -53.51 -16.10
N ILE A 445 -30.03 -54.82 -15.81
CA ILE A 445 -28.82 -55.49 -15.31
C ILE A 445 -27.72 -55.50 -16.38
N GLU A 446 -28.04 -55.85 -17.63
CA GLU A 446 -27.08 -55.84 -18.75
C GLU A 446 -26.54 -54.42 -19.04
N ASP A 447 -27.39 -53.40 -18.98
CA ASP A 447 -27.01 -52.00 -19.17
C ASP A 447 -26.09 -51.52 -18.04
N LEU A 448 -26.40 -51.84 -16.78
CA LEU A 448 -25.55 -51.52 -15.63
C LEU A 448 -24.20 -52.25 -15.70
N GLN A 449 -24.19 -53.52 -16.12
CA GLN A 449 -22.96 -54.27 -16.35
C GLN A 449 -22.08 -53.62 -17.41
N SER A 450 -22.68 -53.22 -18.54
CA SER A 450 -21.97 -52.53 -19.62
C SER A 450 -21.40 -51.18 -19.16
N GLN A 451 -22.19 -50.39 -18.42
CA GLN A 451 -21.75 -49.11 -17.86
C GLN A 451 -20.60 -49.26 -16.87
N ILE A 452 -20.61 -50.31 -16.03
CA ILE A 452 -19.50 -50.61 -15.11
C ILE A 452 -18.22 -50.94 -15.89
N ILE A 453 -18.31 -51.75 -16.96
CA ILE A 453 -17.17 -52.13 -17.79
C ILE A 453 -16.59 -50.89 -18.49
N ASP A 454 -17.44 -50.07 -19.10
CA ASP A 454 -17.02 -48.86 -19.81
C ASP A 454 -16.38 -47.83 -18.87
N THR A 455 -16.96 -47.65 -17.69
CA THR A 455 -16.42 -46.73 -16.67
C THR A 455 -15.05 -47.20 -16.19
N LYS A 456 -14.88 -48.51 -15.91
CA LYS A 456 -13.58 -49.10 -15.53
C LYS A 456 -12.54 -48.96 -16.64
N ALA A 457 -12.93 -49.20 -17.89
CA ALA A 457 -12.04 -49.09 -19.05
C ALA A 457 -11.62 -47.63 -19.31
N GLY A 458 -12.56 -46.69 -19.23
CA GLY A 458 -12.32 -45.25 -19.41
C GLY A 458 -11.36 -44.70 -18.35
N GLU A 459 -11.52 -45.08 -17.09
CA GLU A 459 -10.59 -44.69 -16.03
C GLU A 459 -9.22 -45.31 -16.16
N THR A 460 -9.14 -46.59 -16.54
CA THR A 460 -7.86 -47.26 -16.79
C THR A 460 -7.09 -46.55 -17.90
N ASN A 461 -7.76 -46.13 -18.96
CA ASN A 461 -7.14 -45.36 -20.05
C ASN A 461 -6.70 -43.96 -19.59
N ARG A 462 -7.55 -43.24 -18.84
CA ARG A 462 -7.21 -41.92 -18.29
C ARG A 462 -6.04 -41.99 -17.30
N TRP A 463 -5.99 -43.05 -16.49
CA TRP A 463 -4.86 -43.33 -15.60
C TRP A 463 -3.59 -43.60 -16.38
N LYS A 464 -3.64 -44.44 -17.44
CA LYS A 464 -2.50 -44.69 -18.33
C LYS A 464 -1.99 -43.40 -19.00
N GLU A 465 -2.89 -42.57 -19.53
CA GLU A 465 -2.52 -41.27 -20.13
C GLU A 465 -1.88 -40.32 -19.11
N ASN A 466 -2.45 -40.23 -17.91
CA ASN A 466 -1.89 -39.43 -16.83
C ASN A 466 -0.51 -39.96 -16.41
N LEU A 467 -0.36 -41.28 -16.27
CA LEU A 467 0.92 -41.93 -15.94
C LEU A 467 1.97 -41.65 -17.02
N ILE A 468 1.63 -41.77 -18.30
CA ILE A 468 2.52 -41.43 -19.42
C ILE A 468 2.92 -39.95 -19.38
N SER A 469 1.98 -39.05 -19.06
CA SER A 469 2.27 -37.62 -18.94
C SER A 469 3.19 -37.32 -17.76
N GLN A 470 2.95 -37.96 -16.61
CA GLN A 470 3.76 -37.83 -15.40
C GLN A 470 5.16 -38.42 -15.61
N GLU A 471 5.26 -39.61 -16.21
CA GLU A 471 6.53 -40.23 -16.56
C GLU A 471 7.33 -39.38 -17.54
N ARG A 472 6.71 -38.78 -18.56
CA ARG A 472 7.42 -37.85 -19.47
C ARG A 472 7.98 -36.64 -18.72
N VAL A 473 7.21 -36.08 -17.80
CA VAL A 473 7.63 -34.94 -16.97
C VAL A 473 8.78 -35.35 -16.05
N VAL A 474 8.65 -36.47 -15.34
CA VAL A 474 9.67 -37.00 -14.43
C VAL A 474 10.95 -37.37 -15.20
N ASN A 475 10.84 -38.07 -16.32
CA ASN A 475 11.99 -38.43 -17.17
C ASN A 475 12.71 -37.19 -17.72
N SER A 476 11.98 -36.10 -18.01
CA SER A 476 12.60 -34.83 -18.41
C SER A 476 13.38 -34.17 -17.26
N PHE A 477 12.94 -34.35 -16.01
CA PHE A 477 13.61 -33.81 -14.82
C PHE A 477 14.76 -34.69 -14.31
N SER A 478 14.77 -35.98 -14.63
CA SER A 478 15.84 -36.93 -14.34
C SER A 478 17.09 -36.73 -15.21
N ASP A 479 16.98 -36.02 -16.34
CA ASP A 479 18.14 -35.73 -17.16
C ASP A 479 18.94 -34.53 -16.61
N SER A 480 20.20 -34.76 -16.24
CA SER A 480 21.11 -33.69 -15.83
C SER A 480 21.34 -32.67 -16.96
N ALA A 481 21.28 -33.10 -18.23
CA ALA A 481 21.46 -32.23 -19.39
C ALA A 481 20.30 -31.22 -19.56
N PHE A 482 19.09 -31.58 -19.12
CA PHE A 482 17.95 -30.66 -19.12
C PHE A 482 18.21 -29.43 -18.26
N TRP A 483 18.72 -29.62 -17.04
CA TRP A 483 19.02 -28.53 -16.11
C TRP A 483 20.16 -27.61 -16.59
N GLU A 484 21.08 -28.15 -17.38
CA GLU A 484 22.18 -27.40 -18.01
C GLU A 484 21.73 -26.67 -19.29
N SER A 485 20.72 -27.18 -20.00
CA SER A 485 20.19 -26.59 -21.23
C SER A 485 19.47 -25.24 -21.02
N ILE A 486 18.99 -24.96 -19.80
CA ILE A 486 18.23 -23.75 -19.48
C ILE A 486 19.18 -22.55 -19.36
N LYS A 487 19.32 -21.79 -20.44
CA LYS A 487 20.22 -20.62 -20.53
C LYS A 487 19.72 -19.37 -19.80
N LEU A 488 18.41 -19.22 -19.59
CA LEU A 488 17.80 -18.06 -18.94
C LEU A 488 17.72 -18.26 -17.42
N PRO A 489 18.42 -17.45 -16.60
CA PRO A 489 18.41 -17.59 -15.13
C PRO A 489 17.02 -17.40 -14.49
N ALA A 490 16.15 -16.62 -15.14
CA ALA A 490 14.78 -16.37 -14.68
C ALA A 490 13.91 -17.63 -14.74
N ASP A 491 13.99 -18.38 -15.84
CA ASP A 491 13.21 -19.61 -16.05
C ASP A 491 13.70 -20.72 -15.13
N LYS A 492 15.03 -20.87 -15.01
CA LYS A 492 15.66 -21.82 -14.08
C LYS A 492 15.22 -21.55 -12.64
N LYS A 493 15.17 -20.27 -12.24
CA LYS A 493 14.68 -19.87 -10.91
C LYS A 493 13.19 -20.21 -10.72
N ARG A 494 12.35 -19.96 -11.72
CA ARG A 494 10.92 -20.25 -11.65
C ARG A 494 10.69 -21.75 -11.41
N LEU A 495 11.31 -22.61 -12.21
CA LEU A 495 11.19 -24.06 -12.08
C LEU A 495 11.68 -24.57 -10.71
N ILE A 496 12.88 -24.17 -10.30
CA ILE A 496 13.42 -24.57 -8.98
C ILE A 496 12.52 -24.09 -7.85
N SER A 497 11.94 -22.89 -7.93
CA SER A 497 11.05 -22.36 -6.87
C SER A 497 9.69 -23.05 -6.77
N GLN A 498 9.25 -23.73 -7.83
CA GLN A 498 8.04 -24.54 -7.84
C GLN A 498 8.26 -25.90 -7.17
N ILE A 499 9.46 -26.47 -7.33
CA ILE A 499 9.81 -27.80 -6.82
C ILE A 499 10.40 -27.72 -5.40
N VAL A 500 11.31 -26.77 -5.18
CA VAL A 500 12.07 -26.65 -3.93
C VAL A 500 11.45 -25.57 -3.04
N ARG A 501 11.16 -25.95 -1.79
CA ARG A 501 10.70 -25.03 -0.75
C ARG A 501 11.87 -24.31 -0.09
N GLU A 502 12.86 -25.07 0.41
CA GLU A 502 14.02 -24.53 1.15
C GLU A 502 15.27 -25.40 0.93
N ILE A 503 16.44 -24.78 0.79
CA ILE A 503 17.75 -25.46 0.66
C ILE A 503 18.55 -25.18 1.93
N ARG A 504 18.81 -26.21 2.74
CA ARG A 504 19.53 -26.08 4.01
C ARG A 504 21.03 -26.30 3.81
N VAL A 505 21.83 -25.33 4.22
CA VAL A 505 23.28 -25.34 4.10
C VAL A 505 23.98 -25.21 5.46
N PHE A 506 25.08 -25.94 5.63
CA PHE A 506 25.96 -25.87 6.80
C PHE A 506 27.41 -26.00 6.35
N GLU A 507 28.29 -25.16 6.88
CA GLU A 507 29.73 -25.18 6.60
C GLU A 507 30.11 -25.19 5.11
N GLY A 508 29.32 -24.52 4.27
CA GLY A 508 29.58 -24.43 2.84
C GLY A 508 29.16 -25.67 2.04
N LYS A 509 28.40 -26.58 2.64
CA LYS A 509 27.81 -27.77 1.99
C LYS A 509 26.28 -27.75 2.10
N LEU A 510 25.62 -28.37 1.14
CA LEU A 510 24.20 -28.66 1.15
C LEU A 510 23.98 -29.87 2.07
N VAL A 511 23.09 -29.71 3.05
CA VAL A 511 22.78 -30.75 4.05
C VAL A 511 21.45 -31.42 3.72
N GLU A 512 20.44 -30.62 3.39
CA GLU A 512 19.08 -31.08 3.17
C GLU A 512 18.37 -30.16 2.19
N VAL A 513 17.49 -30.71 1.37
CA VAL A 513 16.63 -29.97 0.46
C VAL A 513 15.19 -30.35 0.77
N ILE A 514 14.38 -29.36 1.08
CA ILE A 514 12.96 -29.54 1.36
C ILE A 514 12.20 -29.27 0.06
N LEU A 515 11.61 -30.31 -0.52
CA LEU A 515 10.74 -30.23 -1.68
C LEU A 515 9.32 -29.78 -1.27
N ARG A 516 8.52 -29.33 -2.25
CA ARG A 516 7.15 -28.87 -2.03
C ARG A 516 6.12 -29.99 -2.03
#